data_AF-A0A6J8FBV9-F1
#
_entry.id   AF-A0A6J8FBV9-F1
#
_cell.length_a   1.000
_cell.length_b   1.000
_cell.length_c   1.000
_cell.angle_alpha   90.00
_cell.angle_beta   90.00
_cell.angle_gamma   90.00
#
_symmetry.space_group_name_H-M   'P 1'
#
loop_
_entity.id
_entity.type
_entity.pdbx_description
1 polymer ?
#
loop_
_entity_poly.entity_id
_entity_poly.type
_entity_poly.pdbx_seq_one_letter_code
_entity_poly.pdbx_strand_id
1 'polypeptide(L)'
;MFRGHWIVADMDGTLTPTPTRAHGKYLTLSYCMQTGLGYGARYKSCLPWLRLFLECGGTLCVVSTAGKRMWSQLYPDLAPALFRLGAAAAAAGATAADGNGAPPGPSPPIDSSDAPGTLYLCGFTGAALFRSRPWEAVWSDMDRLHPHWRVPSAPHPSPFDEGAGLCNGETAVAAAMVPPAGVALEEWREYREQGAAPDAAGSQAAANSAVSRLATMDAAACMLARDEGRQALVRFFEHASHVCGHDAARAKDFFAACLSTKYHSVFADLLQQLLAEVHVTAPHGGDDTSGSDAGTLHVCFAASNVLSPAALAQHGFFLQETGDALVDAQPVPRADGTVADGAAVAQVVVMGIPMQFFDQVFPAVGSSSSDNPSATSRSWHCCPRCAAAGAGARQRLEAAGLELKSQPNSVCLHRYGVDKATCVRWLLAQHEQHQLMFELSQALAFGDMPESVDAPLTAFPPMQFISLSPKDGAAARLADIERAAVAGSTSADSTGGGVVRQQQQHQQPRCLSDSAQNMFHVGGEEEGTALFLEELLGGCTSEQQQLQVRRRRAASSSNDAADAACAVNWFTADRVAACATRARRRMEEELLQRQQRSTAST
;
A
#
# COMPACT_ATOMS: atom_id res chain seq x y z
N MET A 1 17.13 22.11 -3.32
CA MET A 1 18.09 21.14 -3.94
C MET A 1 17.40 20.09 -4.80
N PHE A 2 16.41 19.36 -4.28
CA PHE A 2 15.67 18.29 -4.98
C PHE A 2 14.35 18.78 -5.60
N ARG A 3 14.24 20.09 -5.88
CA ARG A 3 13.04 20.64 -6.49
C ARG A 3 12.89 20.07 -7.90
N GLY A 4 11.74 19.45 -8.18
CA GLY A 4 11.48 18.72 -9.43
C GLY A 4 11.79 17.22 -9.35
N HIS A 5 12.47 16.76 -8.29
CA HIS A 5 12.73 15.33 -8.06
C HIS A 5 11.59 14.68 -7.27
N TRP A 6 11.23 13.47 -7.68
CA TRP A 6 10.12 12.71 -7.10
C TRP A 6 10.54 11.33 -6.61
N ILE A 7 9.99 10.93 -5.47
CA ILE A 7 9.97 9.54 -5.03
C ILE A 7 8.51 9.09 -5.04
N VAL A 8 8.19 8.07 -5.83
CA VAL A 8 6.88 7.40 -5.84
C VAL A 8 7.07 6.03 -5.18
N ALA A 9 6.47 5.79 -4.03
CA ALA A 9 6.78 4.60 -3.25
C ALA A 9 5.51 3.88 -2.79
N ASP A 10 5.52 2.55 -2.84
CA ASP A 10 4.62 1.78 -1.98
C ASP A 10 4.88 2.07 -0.50
N MET A 11 3.90 1.80 0.36
CA MET A 11 4.06 1.95 1.81
C MET A 11 4.52 0.65 2.48
N ASP A 12 3.67 -0.38 2.48
CA ASP A 12 3.90 -1.62 3.23
C ASP A 12 5.04 -2.41 2.57
N GLY A 13 6.00 -2.91 3.35
CA GLY A 13 7.20 -3.58 2.81
C GLY A 13 8.20 -2.66 2.10
N THR A 14 7.92 -1.36 2.00
CA THR A 14 8.75 -0.40 1.24
C THR A 14 9.20 0.77 2.10
N LEU A 15 8.29 1.60 2.60
CA LEU A 15 8.59 2.68 3.54
C LEU A 15 8.44 2.22 4.98
N THR A 16 7.51 1.30 5.24
CA THR A 16 7.30 0.66 6.54
C THR A 16 7.47 -0.85 6.39
N PRO A 17 7.84 -1.60 7.44
CA PRO A 17 7.92 -3.06 7.37
C PRO A 17 6.57 -3.67 7.00
N THR A 18 6.59 -4.87 6.41
CA THR A 18 5.36 -5.63 6.20
C THR A 18 4.71 -5.97 7.55
N PRO A 19 3.37 -6.10 7.64
CA PRO A 19 2.71 -6.55 8.87
C PRO A 19 3.25 -7.89 9.36
N THR A 20 3.61 -8.80 8.45
CA THR A 20 4.24 -10.09 8.81
C THR A 20 5.53 -9.88 9.60
N ARG A 21 6.40 -8.98 9.12
CA ARG A 21 7.64 -8.62 9.83
C ARG A 21 7.39 -7.85 11.12
N ALA A 22 6.33 -7.07 11.16
CA ALA A 22 5.89 -6.30 12.32
C ALA A 22 4.94 -7.08 13.26
N HIS A 23 4.92 -8.42 13.22
CA HIS A 23 4.10 -9.28 14.07
C HIS A 23 2.60 -8.94 14.05
N GLY A 24 2.07 -8.70 12.85
CA GLY A 24 0.68 -8.32 12.59
C GLY A 24 0.34 -6.86 12.86
N LYS A 25 1.32 -6.02 13.25
CA LYS A 25 1.08 -4.61 13.59
C LYS A 25 1.35 -3.66 12.42
N TYR A 26 0.64 -2.55 12.41
CA TYR A 26 0.88 -1.41 11.53
C TYR A 26 1.59 -0.31 12.30
N LEU A 27 2.90 -0.16 12.08
CA LEU A 27 3.77 0.69 12.89
C LEU A 27 4.06 2.03 12.20
N THR A 28 4.34 3.07 12.98
CA THR A 28 4.84 4.35 12.46
C THR A 28 6.33 4.25 12.15
N LEU A 29 6.85 5.14 11.31
CA LEU A 29 8.28 5.19 10.99
C LEU A 29 9.13 5.47 12.23
N SER A 30 8.68 6.39 13.10
CA SER A 30 9.33 6.70 14.36
C SER A 30 9.36 5.51 15.32
N TYR A 31 8.29 4.72 15.40
CA TYR A 31 8.25 3.52 16.22
C TYR A 31 9.21 2.45 15.70
N CYS A 32 9.27 2.22 14.39
CA CYS A 32 10.25 1.33 13.77
C CYS A 32 11.68 1.76 14.11
N MET A 33 11.97 3.06 13.97
CA MET A 33 13.29 3.63 14.29
C MET A 33 13.67 3.45 15.77
N GLN A 34 12.73 3.69 16.70
CA GLN A 34 12.98 3.61 18.14
C GLN A 34 13.16 2.17 18.66
N THR A 35 12.32 1.26 18.18
CA THR A 35 12.29 -0.13 18.68
C THR A 35 13.21 -1.05 17.90
N GLY A 36 13.60 -0.65 16.69
CA GLY A 36 14.40 -1.45 15.76
C GLY A 36 13.75 -2.78 15.38
N LEU A 37 12.45 -2.96 15.61
CA LEU A 37 11.70 -4.20 15.36
C LEU A 37 12.37 -5.46 15.94
N GLY A 38 13.02 -5.33 17.11
CA GLY A 38 13.76 -6.44 17.73
C GLY A 38 15.19 -6.64 17.20
N TYR A 39 15.62 -5.89 16.17
CA TYR A 39 17.01 -5.84 15.71
C TYR A 39 17.87 -4.80 16.46
N GLY A 40 17.26 -3.99 17.33
CA GLY A 40 17.92 -2.97 18.14
C GLY A 40 18.56 -1.86 17.30
N ALA A 41 19.67 -1.28 17.78
CA ALA A 41 20.37 -0.14 17.17
C ALA A 41 20.91 -0.38 15.74
N ARG A 42 20.82 -1.62 15.22
CA ARG A 42 21.25 -1.98 13.87
C ARG A 42 20.17 -1.79 12.82
N TYR A 43 18.92 -1.65 13.23
CA TYR A 43 17.82 -1.39 12.31
C TYR A 43 18.01 -0.03 11.62
N LYS A 44 17.84 -0.01 10.29
CA LYS A 44 17.96 1.21 9.47
C LYS A 44 16.58 1.68 9.04
N SER A 45 16.06 2.71 9.71
CA SER A 45 14.81 3.35 9.26
C SER A 45 15.06 4.32 8.11
N CYS A 46 14.11 4.40 7.19
CA CYS A 46 14.16 5.35 6.08
C CYS A 46 13.74 6.78 6.48
N LEU A 47 13.18 6.97 7.68
CA LEU A 47 12.64 8.25 8.15
C LEU A 47 13.61 9.44 8.04
N PRO A 48 14.89 9.36 8.49
CA PRO A 48 15.80 10.50 8.42
C PRO A 48 16.03 10.95 6.98
N TRP A 49 16.08 10.01 6.05
CA TRP A 49 16.33 10.27 4.64
C TRP A 49 15.12 10.84 3.91
N LEU A 50 13.91 10.36 4.24
CA LEU A 50 12.67 10.95 3.73
C LEU A 50 12.50 12.39 4.20
N ARG A 51 12.79 12.68 5.48
CA ARG A 51 12.79 14.05 6.01
C ARG A 51 13.80 14.93 5.29
N LEU A 52 15.05 14.47 5.14
CA LEU A 52 16.08 15.19 4.40
C LEU A 52 15.65 15.52 2.97
N PHE A 53 15.07 14.55 2.26
CA PHE A 53 14.60 14.73 0.89
C PHE A 53 13.52 15.82 0.79
N LEU A 54 12.52 15.76 1.67
CA LEU A 54 11.45 16.77 1.77
C LEU A 54 12.00 18.14 2.17
N GLU A 55 12.84 18.23 3.20
CA GLU A 55 13.47 19.48 3.65
C GLU A 55 14.28 20.16 2.53
N CYS A 56 14.88 19.36 1.65
CA CYS A 56 15.65 19.81 0.51
C CYS A 56 14.81 20.11 -0.75
N GLY A 57 13.47 20.10 -0.65
CA GLY A 57 12.52 20.46 -1.70
C GLY A 57 12.03 19.30 -2.58
N GLY A 58 12.37 18.07 -2.24
CA GLY A 58 11.95 16.86 -2.97
C GLY A 58 10.47 16.55 -2.75
N THR A 59 9.84 15.84 -3.69
CA THR A 59 8.43 15.49 -3.60
C THR A 59 8.23 14.00 -3.38
N LEU A 60 7.54 13.63 -2.30
CA LEU A 60 7.26 12.23 -1.96
C LEU A 60 5.79 11.92 -2.28
N CYS A 61 5.54 10.94 -3.14
CA CYS A 61 4.23 10.39 -3.42
C CYS A 61 4.16 8.95 -2.91
N VAL A 62 3.41 8.74 -1.84
CA VAL A 62 3.18 7.41 -1.28
C VAL A 62 1.92 6.85 -1.92
N VAL A 63 2.00 5.63 -2.44
CA VAL A 63 0.87 4.94 -3.07
C VAL A 63 0.61 3.66 -2.31
N SER A 64 -0.61 3.45 -1.82
CA SER A 64 -0.88 2.24 -1.02
C SER A 64 -2.32 1.76 -1.13
N THR A 65 -2.51 0.47 -0.89
CA THR A 65 -3.84 -0.11 -0.64
C THR A 65 -4.33 0.16 0.80
N ALA A 66 -3.47 0.71 1.67
CA ALA A 66 -3.74 0.93 3.10
C ALA A 66 -4.78 2.02 3.40
N GLY A 67 -5.18 2.81 2.40
CA GLY A 67 -6.21 3.85 2.55
C GLY A 67 -5.82 4.89 3.61
N LYS A 68 -6.73 5.17 4.56
CA LYS A 68 -6.51 6.19 5.60
C LYS A 68 -5.37 5.88 6.58
N ARG A 69 -4.91 4.61 6.68
CA ARG A 69 -3.80 4.22 7.58
C ARG A 69 -2.52 5.02 7.34
N MET A 70 -2.31 5.49 6.11
CA MET A 70 -1.15 6.33 5.76
C MET A 70 -1.08 7.61 6.61
N TRP A 71 -2.22 8.14 7.07
CA TRP A 71 -2.29 9.34 7.91
C TRP A 71 -1.67 9.06 9.27
N SER A 72 -1.93 7.92 9.88
CA SER A 72 -1.38 7.62 11.20
C SER A 72 0.07 7.14 11.13
N GLN A 73 0.44 6.42 10.07
CA GLN A 73 1.76 5.78 9.96
C GLN A 73 2.86 6.69 9.42
N LEU A 74 2.52 7.66 8.56
CA LEU A 74 3.50 8.47 7.84
C LEU A 74 3.41 9.96 8.16
N TYR A 75 2.20 10.52 8.12
CA TYR A 75 2.03 11.97 8.19
C TYR A 75 2.65 12.61 9.46
N PRO A 76 2.41 12.13 10.69
CA PRO A 76 3.01 12.70 11.90
C PRO A 76 4.53 12.72 11.85
N ASP A 77 5.13 11.70 11.26
CA ASP A 77 6.58 11.55 11.18
C ASP A 77 7.18 12.44 10.08
N LEU A 78 6.45 12.73 8.99
CA LEU A 78 6.93 13.57 7.89
C LEU A 78 6.56 15.06 8.04
N ALA A 79 5.51 15.39 8.78
CA ALA A 79 5.05 16.75 9.03
C ALA A 79 6.15 17.73 9.53
N PRO A 80 7.10 17.32 10.40
CA PRO A 80 8.19 18.21 10.81
C PRO A 80 9.02 18.76 9.64
N ALA A 81 9.29 17.94 8.62
CA ALA A 81 10.02 18.33 7.42
C ALA A 81 9.19 19.22 6.50
N LEU A 82 7.89 18.90 6.34
CA LEU A 82 6.96 19.63 5.47
C LEU A 82 6.67 21.04 6.00
N PHE A 83 6.60 21.20 7.32
CA PHE A 83 6.16 22.44 7.97
C PHE A 83 7.25 23.08 8.83
N ARG A 84 8.53 22.78 8.57
CA ARG A 84 9.71 23.41 9.20
C ARG A 84 9.63 23.49 10.73
N LEU A 85 9.06 22.49 11.39
CA LEU A 85 8.79 22.52 12.84
C LEU A 85 10.09 22.57 13.66
N GLY A 86 11.16 21.91 13.20
CA GLY A 86 12.47 21.95 13.85
C GLY A 86 13.15 23.33 13.76
N ALA A 87 13.06 24.01 12.61
CA ALA A 87 13.60 25.36 12.44
C ALA A 87 12.78 26.40 13.25
N ALA A 88 11.46 26.23 13.33
CA ALA A 88 10.58 27.06 14.14
C ALA A 88 10.91 26.94 15.64
N ALA A 89 11.15 25.73 16.14
CA ALA A 89 11.55 25.50 17.53
C ALA A 89 12.92 26.12 17.86
N ALA A 90 13.91 25.99 16.97
CA ALA A 90 15.22 26.60 17.13
C ALA A 90 15.17 28.14 17.15
N ALA A 91 14.37 28.74 16.27
CA ALA A 91 14.15 30.19 16.23
C ALA A 91 13.45 30.69 17.51
N ALA A 92 12.43 29.98 18.00
CA ALA A 92 11.72 30.31 19.24
C ALA A 92 12.63 30.21 20.47
N GLY A 93 13.50 29.19 20.53
CA GLY A 93 14.49 29.03 21.60
C GLY A 93 15.54 30.15 21.60
N ALA A 94 15.98 30.62 20.43
CA ALA A 94 16.89 31.76 20.31
C ALA A 94 16.27 33.08 20.80
N THR A 95 14.98 33.33 20.48
CA THR A 95 14.26 34.53 20.94
C THR A 95 13.96 34.53 22.44
N ALA A 96 13.86 33.36 23.09
CA ALA A 96 13.64 33.27 24.54
C ALA A 96 14.90 33.59 25.36
N ALA A 97 16.09 33.54 24.74
CA ALA A 97 17.36 33.88 25.39
C ALA A 97 17.64 35.39 25.42
N ASP A 98 17.01 36.18 24.54
CA ASP A 98 17.10 37.64 24.52
C ASP A 98 15.93 38.25 25.31
N GLY A 99 16.12 38.38 26.62
CA GLY A 99 15.16 39.04 27.50
C GLY A 99 15.05 40.54 27.23
N ASN A 100 13.97 40.99 26.58
CA ASN A 100 13.23 42.22 26.90
C ASN A 100 12.00 42.45 25.98
N GLY A 101 10.79 42.40 26.56
CA GLY A 101 9.62 43.26 26.26
C GLY A 101 8.96 43.30 24.86
N ALA A 102 7.82 42.59 24.73
CA ALA A 102 6.68 42.80 23.79
C ALA A 102 6.81 42.36 22.30
N PRO A 103 5.69 41.97 21.63
CA PRO A 103 5.67 40.88 20.65
C PRO A 103 5.99 41.34 19.22
N PRO A 104 6.72 40.49 18.48
CA PRO A 104 6.19 39.95 17.24
C PRO A 104 6.34 38.42 17.23
N GLY A 105 5.31 37.71 16.79
CA GLY A 105 5.39 36.26 16.63
C GLY A 105 6.59 35.87 15.77
N PRO A 106 7.41 34.87 16.16
CA PRO A 106 8.57 34.49 15.39
C PRO A 106 8.10 33.81 14.10
N SER A 107 8.08 34.57 13.01
CA SER A 107 8.24 34.00 11.67
C SER A 107 9.70 33.55 11.56
N PRO A 108 9.99 32.28 11.26
CA PRO A 108 11.36 31.79 11.16
C PRO A 108 12.14 32.55 10.08
N PRO A 109 13.47 32.70 10.26
CA PRO A 109 14.31 33.45 9.33
C PRO A 109 14.21 32.89 7.91
N ILE A 110 13.84 33.76 6.98
CA ILE A 110 13.61 33.51 5.55
C ILE A 110 14.96 33.46 4.81
N ASP A 111 15.93 32.69 5.30
CA ASP A 111 17.26 32.63 4.66
C ASP A 111 17.61 31.24 4.10
N SER A 112 16.60 30.41 3.83
CA SER A 112 16.69 29.43 2.74
C SER A 112 15.58 29.70 1.71
N SER A 113 15.99 30.14 0.52
CA SER A 113 15.09 30.45 -0.62
C SER A 113 14.33 29.23 -1.16
N ASP A 114 14.55 28.03 -0.62
CA ASP A 114 13.94 26.81 -1.09
C ASP A 114 12.83 26.39 -0.12
N ALA A 115 11.57 26.58 -0.54
CA ALA A 115 10.40 26.03 0.14
C ALA A 115 10.57 24.51 0.37
N PRO A 116 10.04 23.95 1.48
CA PRO A 116 10.06 22.51 1.69
C PRO A 116 9.32 21.80 0.56
N GLY A 117 9.59 20.50 0.45
CA GLY A 117 8.96 19.59 -0.47
C GLY A 117 7.46 19.40 -0.24
N THR A 118 6.85 18.57 -1.08
CA THR A 118 5.42 18.24 -0.98
C THR A 118 5.25 16.75 -0.69
N LEU A 119 4.28 16.41 0.15
CA LEU A 119 3.83 15.05 0.39
C LEU A 119 2.51 14.80 -0.35
N TYR A 120 2.47 13.73 -1.12
CA TYR A 120 1.29 13.16 -1.73
C TYR A 120 0.98 11.80 -1.09
N LEU A 121 -0.26 11.59 -0.70
CA LEU A 121 -0.77 10.35 -0.13
C LEU A 121 -1.86 9.81 -1.06
N CYS A 122 -1.50 8.84 -1.89
CA CYS A 122 -2.35 8.18 -2.85
C CYS A 122 -2.86 6.85 -2.30
N GLY A 123 -4.08 6.87 -1.74
CA GLY A 123 -4.65 5.72 -1.03
C GLY A 123 -5.53 4.84 -1.90
N PHE A 124 -6.00 3.74 -1.30
CA PHE A 124 -7.03 2.87 -1.86
C PHE A 124 -6.69 2.38 -3.28
N THR A 125 -5.50 1.82 -3.44
CA THR A 125 -5.03 1.29 -4.74
C THR A 125 -4.95 2.37 -5.83
N GLY A 126 -4.79 3.63 -5.42
CA GLY A 126 -4.69 4.76 -6.35
C GLY A 126 -6.01 5.44 -6.66
N ALA A 127 -7.09 5.20 -5.90
CA ALA A 127 -8.40 5.82 -6.15
C ALA A 127 -8.58 7.22 -5.56
N ALA A 128 -7.77 7.62 -4.57
CA ALA A 128 -7.82 8.94 -3.97
C ALA A 128 -6.43 9.51 -3.74
N LEU A 129 -6.28 10.82 -3.93
CA LEU A 129 -5.02 11.53 -3.76
C LEU A 129 -5.20 12.71 -2.82
N PHE A 130 -4.32 12.81 -1.84
CA PHE A 130 -4.25 13.93 -0.92
C PHE A 130 -2.88 14.54 -0.98
N ARG A 131 -2.78 15.86 -0.80
CA ARG A 131 -1.52 16.58 -0.84
C ARG A 131 -1.34 17.47 0.38
N SER A 132 -0.10 17.66 0.83
CA SER A 132 0.23 18.67 1.82
C SER A 132 0.03 20.07 1.25
N ARG A 133 -0.63 20.93 2.02
CA ARG A 133 -0.79 22.35 1.70
C ARG A 133 0.53 23.10 1.91
N PRO A 134 0.73 24.26 1.25
CA PRO A 134 1.88 25.12 1.51
C PRO A 134 1.98 25.48 3.00
N TRP A 135 3.20 25.44 3.55
CA TRP A 135 3.39 25.61 4.99
C TRP A 135 2.92 26.99 5.49
N GLU A 136 3.02 28.02 4.66
CA GLU A 136 2.54 29.38 4.96
C GLU A 136 1.03 29.38 5.21
N ALA A 137 0.28 28.69 4.33
CA ALA A 137 -1.17 28.58 4.44
C ALA A 137 -1.58 27.76 5.65
N VAL A 138 -0.86 26.66 5.92
CA VAL A 138 -1.08 25.83 7.12
C VAL A 138 -0.85 26.65 8.38
N TRP A 139 0.24 27.41 8.47
CA TRP A 139 0.54 28.23 9.64
C TRP A 139 -0.49 29.34 9.85
N SER A 140 -0.93 30.00 8.77
CA SER A 140 -2.01 31.00 8.84
C SER A 140 -3.30 30.40 9.41
N ASP A 141 -3.68 29.20 8.96
CA ASP A 141 -4.86 28.51 9.47
C ASP A 141 -4.66 28.01 10.91
N MET A 142 -3.46 27.52 11.26
CA MET A 142 -3.13 27.12 12.62
C MET A 142 -3.19 28.30 13.59
N ASP A 143 -2.71 29.49 13.20
CA ASP A 143 -2.81 30.71 14.00
C ASP A 143 -4.26 31.14 14.22
N ARG A 144 -5.11 30.95 13.21
CA ARG A 144 -6.55 31.26 13.30
C ARG A 144 -7.33 30.24 14.14
N LEU A 145 -7.06 28.94 13.94
CA LEU A 145 -7.87 27.84 14.50
C LEU A 145 -7.34 27.33 15.85
N HIS A 146 -6.04 27.49 16.12
CA HIS A 146 -5.37 26.99 17.31
C HIS A 146 -4.46 28.05 17.95
N PRO A 147 -4.94 29.21 18.43
CA PRO A 147 -4.11 30.39 18.78
C PRO A 147 -2.94 30.17 19.75
N HIS A 148 -2.91 29.05 20.49
CA HIS A 148 -1.87 28.69 21.45
C HIS A 148 -0.89 27.63 20.95
N TRP A 149 -1.00 27.18 19.69
CA TRP A 149 -0.21 26.07 19.15
C TRP A 149 1.30 26.36 19.05
N ARG A 150 1.67 27.65 19.00
CA ARG A 150 3.08 28.09 18.99
C ARG A 150 3.71 28.18 20.37
N VAL A 151 2.93 28.05 21.44
CA VAL A 151 3.45 28.09 22.81
C VAL A 151 3.86 26.67 23.20
N PRO A 152 5.13 26.43 23.60
CA PRO A 152 5.54 25.18 24.20
C PRO A 152 4.58 24.78 25.32
N SER A 153 3.96 23.61 25.22
CA SER A 153 3.23 23.05 26.34
C SER A 153 4.17 22.98 27.55
N ALA A 154 3.79 23.60 28.67
CA ALA A 154 4.53 23.47 29.91
C ALA A 154 4.66 21.97 30.24
N PRO A 155 5.81 21.50 30.76
CA PRO A 155 5.95 20.11 31.17
C PRO A 155 4.90 19.83 32.25
N HIS A 156 3.87 19.06 31.90
CA HIS A 156 2.96 18.51 32.89
C HIS A 156 3.71 17.39 33.62
N PRO A 157 3.91 17.48 34.95
CA PRO A 157 4.34 16.32 35.71
C PRO A 157 3.22 15.28 35.65
N SER A 158 3.45 14.17 34.96
CA SER A 158 2.59 12.99 35.06
C SER A 158 2.64 12.46 36.50
N PRO A 159 1.52 12.04 37.12
CA PRO A 159 1.51 11.51 38.49
C PRO A 159 2.11 10.10 38.66
N PHE A 160 2.83 9.58 37.67
CA PHE A 160 3.36 8.22 37.68
C PHE A 160 4.81 8.24 37.20
N ASP A 161 5.73 8.56 38.10
CA ASP A 161 7.16 8.36 37.89
C ASP A 161 7.81 7.97 39.22
N GLU A 162 7.63 6.70 39.60
CA GLU A 162 8.55 6.01 40.49
C GLU A 162 9.07 4.78 39.74
N GLY A 163 10.25 4.92 39.14
CA GLY A 163 11.05 3.76 38.73
C GLY A 163 11.90 3.93 37.48
N ALA A 164 13.19 4.19 37.71
CA ALA A 164 14.34 3.94 36.84
C ALA A 164 14.76 5.06 35.86
N GLY A 165 15.79 5.80 36.30
CA GLY A 165 16.50 6.81 35.54
C GLY A 165 17.37 6.29 34.38
N LEU A 166 17.91 7.28 33.66
CA LEU A 166 18.95 7.27 32.62
C LEU A 166 18.48 7.17 31.16
N CYS A 167 18.06 8.32 30.61
CA CYS A 167 18.47 8.83 29.29
C CYS A 167 18.31 10.37 29.27
N ASN A 168 19.21 11.08 29.98
CA ASN A 168 19.35 12.53 29.83
C ASN A 168 20.10 12.80 28.52
N GLY A 169 19.38 13.24 27.48
CA GLY A 169 19.99 13.62 26.21
C GLY A 169 19.05 14.12 25.09
N GLU A 170 17.75 13.81 25.12
CA GLU A 170 16.84 14.15 23.99
C GLU A 170 15.41 14.59 24.39
N THR A 171 15.18 15.05 25.62
CA THR A 171 13.83 15.39 26.12
C THR A 171 13.51 16.89 26.21
N ALA A 172 14.08 17.72 25.33
CA ALA A 172 13.79 19.16 25.32
C ALA A 172 13.64 19.79 23.93
N VAL A 173 13.08 19.07 22.95
CA VAL A 173 12.36 19.76 21.88
C VAL A 173 10.94 19.95 22.40
N ALA A 174 10.64 21.15 22.91
CA ALA A 174 9.26 21.58 23.11
C ALA A 174 8.46 21.19 21.87
N ALA A 175 7.56 20.21 22.00
CA ALA A 175 6.86 19.63 20.88
C ALA A 175 5.93 20.69 20.27
N ALA A 176 6.42 21.42 19.27
CA ALA A 176 5.58 22.20 18.39
C ALA A 176 4.48 21.25 17.88
N MET A 177 3.22 21.61 18.11
CA MET A 177 2.10 20.74 17.80
C MET A 177 2.13 20.42 16.30
N VAL A 178 2.24 19.13 15.95
CA VAL A 178 2.10 18.68 14.56
C VAL A 178 0.73 19.17 14.06
N PRO A 179 0.66 19.92 12.94
CA PRO A 179 -0.61 20.41 12.43
C PRO A 179 -1.58 19.23 12.22
N PRO A 180 -2.86 19.34 12.61
CA PRO A 180 -3.83 18.29 12.33
C PRO A 180 -3.95 18.06 10.83
N ALA A 181 -4.13 16.80 10.40
CA ALA A 181 -4.26 16.45 8.99
C ALA A 181 -5.37 17.23 8.27
N GLY A 182 -6.48 17.53 8.95
CA GLY A 182 -7.58 18.33 8.40
C GLY A 182 -7.22 19.79 8.07
N VAL A 183 -6.15 20.31 8.66
CA VAL A 183 -5.61 21.64 8.35
C VAL A 183 -4.48 21.52 7.32
N ALA A 184 -3.66 20.47 7.42
CA ALA A 184 -2.41 20.34 6.69
C ALA A 184 -2.51 19.66 5.33
N LEU A 185 -3.50 18.79 5.16
CA LEU A 185 -3.72 18.03 3.94
C LEU A 185 -4.99 18.53 3.26
N GLU A 186 -5.01 18.42 1.94
CA GLU A 186 -6.21 18.61 1.15
C GLU A 186 -6.39 17.46 0.17
N GLU A 187 -7.65 17.10 -0.05
CA GLU A 187 -8.03 16.12 -1.04
C GLU A 187 -8.00 16.76 -2.42
N TRP A 188 -7.33 16.12 -3.38
CA TRP A 188 -7.35 16.56 -4.76
C TRP A 188 -8.53 15.90 -5.48
N ARG A 189 -9.69 16.55 -5.48
CA ARG A 189 -10.95 15.92 -5.89
C ARG A 189 -11.00 15.59 -7.38
N GLU A 190 -10.39 16.43 -8.21
CA GLU A 190 -10.30 16.29 -9.66
C GLU A 190 -9.57 15.00 -10.06
N TYR A 191 -8.69 14.49 -9.18
CA TYR A 191 -8.03 13.20 -9.36
C TYR A 191 -9.01 12.04 -9.57
N ARG A 192 -10.18 12.09 -8.94
CA ARG A 192 -11.19 11.02 -9.07
C ARG A 192 -11.84 10.96 -10.44
N GLU A 193 -11.89 12.06 -11.15
CA GLU A 193 -12.65 12.23 -12.41
C GLU A 193 -11.90 11.66 -13.63
N GLN A 194 -10.70 11.10 -13.46
CA GLN A 194 -9.82 10.64 -14.54
C GLN A 194 -9.53 9.13 -14.56
N GLY A 195 -10.21 8.31 -13.76
CA GLY A 195 -10.05 6.85 -13.72
C GLY A 195 -10.22 6.18 -15.09
N ALA A 196 -9.08 5.84 -15.71
CA ALA A 196 -8.88 5.20 -17.02
C ALA A 196 -9.03 6.13 -18.24
N ALA A 197 -7.90 6.66 -18.72
CA ALA A 197 -7.72 6.85 -20.15
C ALA A 197 -7.50 5.46 -20.80
N PRO A 198 -8.18 5.11 -21.90
CA PRO A 198 -7.85 3.91 -22.63
C PRO A 198 -6.47 4.10 -23.25
N ASP A 199 -5.56 3.15 -23.00
CA ASP A 199 -4.29 3.10 -23.71
C ASP A 199 -4.54 3.12 -25.23
N ALA A 200 -3.67 3.86 -25.91
CA ALA A 200 -3.66 4.06 -27.34
C ALA A 200 -3.38 2.75 -28.10
N ALA A 201 -4.39 1.90 -28.29
CA ALA A 201 -4.42 0.88 -29.34
C ALA A 201 -5.86 0.40 -29.59
N GLY A 202 -6.55 1.10 -30.51
CA GLY A 202 -7.61 0.56 -31.36
C GLY A 202 -8.69 -0.33 -30.72
N SER A 203 -9.76 0.29 -30.22
CA SER A 203 -11.12 -0.25 -30.36
C SER A 203 -12.15 0.87 -30.22
N GLN A 204 -12.85 1.16 -31.32
CA GLN A 204 -13.91 2.18 -31.43
C GLN A 204 -15.16 1.92 -30.55
N ALA A 205 -15.13 0.92 -29.65
CA ALA A 205 -16.22 0.64 -28.72
C ALA A 205 -16.23 1.54 -27.46
N ALA A 206 -15.16 2.29 -27.20
CA ALA A 206 -15.02 3.10 -25.97
C ALA A 206 -15.77 4.46 -26.00
N ALA A 207 -16.37 4.84 -27.13
CA ALA A 207 -16.96 6.17 -27.31
C ALA A 207 -18.35 6.37 -26.63
N ASN A 208 -19.01 5.30 -26.17
CA ASN A 208 -20.39 5.38 -25.65
C ASN A 208 -20.53 5.18 -24.12
N SER A 209 -19.44 5.21 -23.36
CA SER A 209 -19.51 5.04 -21.89
C SER A 209 -18.86 6.23 -21.17
N ALA A 210 -19.59 7.35 -21.10
CA ALA A 210 -19.26 8.47 -20.23
C ALA A 210 -19.26 8.08 -18.72
N VAL A 211 -19.70 6.86 -18.39
CA VAL A 211 -19.79 6.28 -17.03
C VAL A 211 -18.45 5.71 -16.56
N SER A 212 -17.46 5.53 -17.44
CA SER A 212 -16.20 4.83 -17.12
C SER A 212 -14.99 5.77 -17.08
N ARG A 213 -15.05 6.81 -16.25
CA ARG A 213 -13.88 7.66 -15.93
C ARG A 213 -13.64 7.90 -14.44
N LEU A 214 -14.38 7.22 -13.56
CA LEU A 214 -14.24 7.42 -12.12
C LEU A 214 -13.31 6.38 -11.52
N ALA A 215 -12.38 6.83 -10.68
CA ALA A 215 -11.52 5.94 -9.92
C ALA A 215 -12.26 5.23 -8.76
N THR A 216 -13.51 5.62 -8.48
CA THR A 216 -14.35 5.10 -7.40
C THR A 216 -15.57 4.34 -7.93
N MET A 217 -16.11 3.46 -7.11
CA MET A 217 -17.31 2.67 -7.37
C MET A 217 -18.58 3.49 -7.15
N ASP A 218 -19.58 3.28 -8.00
CA ASP A 218 -20.94 3.72 -7.73
C ASP A 218 -21.62 2.79 -6.68
N ALA A 219 -22.81 3.17 -6.24
CA ALA A 219 -23.54 2.42 -5.21
C ALA A 219 -23.90 0.99 -5.66
N ALA A 220 -24.21 0.77 -6.94
CA ALA A 220 -24.62 -0.54 -7.45
C ALA A 220 -23.42 -1.49 -7.52
N ALA A 221 -22.29 -1.03 -8.05
CA ALA A 221 -21.04 -1.78 -8.09
C ALA A 221 -20.52 -2.07 -6.68
N CYS A 222 -20.64 -1.12 -5.75
CA CYS A 222 -20.30 -1.32 -4.34
C CYS A 222 -21.15 -2.43 -3.70
N MET A 223 -22.47 -2.39 -3.87
CA MET A 223 -23.35 -3.44 -3.33
C MET A 223 -23.02 -4.81 -3.92
N LEU A 224 -22.82 -4.89 -5.24
CA LEU A 224 -22.42 -6.14 -5.90
C LEU A 224 -21.10 -6.68 -5.34
N ALA A 225 -20.08 -5.85 -5.20
CA ALA A 225 -18.79 -6.26 -4.66
C ALA A 225 -18.89 -6.79 -3.23
N ARG A 226 -19.71 -6.16 -2.39
CA ARG A 226 -19.96 -6.60 -1.01
C ARG A 226 -20.71 -7.92 -0.97
N ASP A 227 -21.72 -8.08 -1.83
CA ASP A 227 -22.49 -9.32 -1.93
C ASP A 227 -21.61 -10.48 -2.40
N GLU A 228 -20.80 -10.29 -3.45
CA GLU A 228 -19.89 -11.34 -3.93
C GLU A 228 -18.79 -11.64 -2.92
N GLY A 229 -18.27 -10.63 -2.22
CA GLY A 229 -17.32 -10.80 -1.12
C GLY A 229 -17.89 -11.63 0.03
N ARG A 230 -19.14 -11.36 0.46
CA ARG A 230 -19.84 -12.21 1.42
C ARG A 230 -19.94 -13.65 0.93
N GLN A 231 -20.38 -13.85 -0.31
CA GLN A 231 -20.57 -15.20 -0.85
C GLN A 231 -19.24 -15.96 -0.97
N ALA A 232 -18.15 -15.26 -1.24
CA ALA A 232 -16.80 -15.84 -1.23
C ALA A 232 -16.40 -16.32 0.17
N LEU A 233 -16.68 -15.53 1.22
CA LEU A 233 -16.49 -15.97 2.61
C LEU A 233 -17.32 -17.19 2.97
N VAL A 234 -18.60 -17.21 2.59
CA VAL A 234 -19.49 -18.38 2.80
C VAL A 234 -18.87 -19.63 2.18
N ARG A 235 -18.47 -19.57 0.91
CA ARG A 235 -17.81 -20.70 0.22
C ARG A 235 -16.52 -21.14 0.92
N PHE A 236 -15.70 -20.19 1.35
CA PHE A 236 -14.46 -20.48 2.05
C PHE A 236 -14.69 -21.17 3.40
N PHE A 237 -15.63 -20.68 4.22
CA PHE A 237 -15.96 -21.31 5.51
C PHE A 237 -16.62 -22.67 5.34
N GLU A 238 -17.45 -22.89 4.32
CA GLU A 238 -18.00 -24.22 4.02
C GLU A 238 -16.89 -25.22 3.67
N HIS A 239 -15.89 -24.78 2.88
CA HIS A 239 -14.73 -25.60 2.57
C HIS A 239 -13.88 -25.89 3.80
N ALA A 240 -13.55 -24.88 4.61
CA ALA A 240 -12.82 -25.03 5.86
C ALA A 240 -13.54 -26.00 6.81
N SER A 241 -14.86 -25.83 6.96
CA SER A 241 -15.70 -26.72 7.76
C SER A 241 -15.60 -28.17 7.28
N HIS A 242 -15.71 -28.41 5.97
CA HIS A 242 -15.64 -29.75 5.41
C HIS A 242 -14.26 -30.41 5.64
N VAL A 243 -13.17 -29.70 5.34
CA VAL A 243 -11.80 -30.21 5.49
C VAL A 243 -11.47 -30.53 6.96
N CYS A 244 -12.05 -29.77 7.89
CA CYS A 244 -11.86 -29.97 9.33
C CYS A 244 -12.86 -30.98 9.93
N GLY A 245 -13.75 -31.58 9.13
CA GLY A 245 -14.75 -32.53 9.62
C GLY A 245 -15.80 -31.89 10.52
N HIS A 246 -16.15 -30.63 10.26
CA HIS A 246 -17.07 -29.79 11.05
C HIS A 246 -16.64 -29.58 12.50
N ASP A 247 -15.34 -29.62 12.76
CA ASP A 247 -14.75 -29.40 14.08
C ASP A 247 -13.90 -28.12 14.09
N ALA A 248 -14.34 -27.12 14.86
CA ALA A 248 -13.63 -25.85 15.01
C ALA A 248 -12.26 -26.00 15.71
N ALA A 249 -12.07 -27.01 16.56
CA ALA A 249 -10.78 -27.24 17.21
C ALA A 249 -9.70 -27.63 16.19
N ARG A 250 -10.08 -28.40 15.16
CA ARG A 250 -9.22 -28.79 14.04
C ARG A 250 -9.03 -27.66 13.00
N ALA A 251 -9.92 -26.68 13.00
CA ALA A 251 -9.86 -25.55 12.07
C ALA A 251 -8.72 -24.58 12.36
N LYS A 252 -8.24 -24.52 13.61
CA LYS A 252 -7.10 -23.69 13.97
C LYS A 252 -5.85 -24.05 13.15
N ASP A 253 -5.57 -25.33 12.97
CA ASP A 253 -4.41 -25.78 12.18
C ASP A 253 -4.60 -25.50 10.69
N PHE A 254 -5.83 -25.64 10.18
CA PHE A 254 -6.17 -25.29 8.79
C PHE A 254 -5.95 -23.79 8.52
N PHE A 255 -6.49 -22.92 9.38
CA PHE A 255 -6.29 -21.48 9.26
C PHE A 255 -4.82 -21.11 9.51
N ALA A 256 -4.12 -21.81 10.40
CA ALA A 256 -2.69 -21.59 10.61
C ALA A 256 -1.84 -21.89 9.38
N ALA A 257 -2.25 -22.86 8.57
CA ALA A 257 -1.56 -23.24 7.35
C ALA A 257 -1.78 -22.26 6.18
N CYS A 258 -2.84 -21.44 6.20
CA CYS A 258 -3.21 -20.61 5.05
C CYS A 258 -3.42 -19.12 5.34
N LEU A 259 -3.48 -18.70 6.61
CA LEU A 259 -3.65 -17.31 7.03
C LEU A 259 -2.49 -16.83 7.90
N SER A 260 -2.35 -15.51 7.99
CA SER A 260 -1.46 -14.84 8.95
C SER A 260 -1.85 -15.16 10.40
N THR A 261 -0.85 -15.18 11.29
CA THR A 261 -1.01 -15.46 12.73
C THR A 261 -2.08 -14.63 13.42
N LYS A 262 -2.31 -13.40 12.95
CA LYS A 262 -3.38 -12.54 13.50
C LYS A 262 -4.80 -13.10 13.29
N TYR A 263 -5.01 -14.00 12.34
CA TYR A 263 -6.32 -14.56 12.00
C TYR A 263 -6.57 -15.97 12.54
N HIS A 264 -5.53 -16.66 13.05
CA HIS A 264 -5.63 -18.09 13.37
C HIS A 264 -6.74 -18.42 14.37
N SER A 265 -6.76 -17.73 15.52
CA SER A 265 -7.81 -17.96 16.54
C SER A 265 -9.15 -17.38 16.09
N VAL A 266 -9.14 -16.16 15.56
CA VAL A 266 -10.35 -15.42 15.23
C VAL A 266 -11.19 -16.14 14.17
N PHE A 267 -10.56 -16.71 13.13
CA PHE A 267 -11.27 -17.47 12.11
C PHE A 267 -11.76 -18.83 12.63
N ALA A 268 -11.05 -19.45 13.57
CA ALA A 268 -11.51 -20.68 14.22
C ALA A 268 -12.74 -20.41 15.11
N ASP A 269 -12.72 -19.33 15.90
CA ASP A 269 -13.83 -18.91 16.75
C ASP A 269 -15.05 -18.52 15.89
N LEU A 270 -14.83 -17.83 14.76
CA LEU A 270 -15.87 -17.51 13.80
C LEU A 270 -16.49 -18.77 13.18
N LEU A 271 -15.68 -19.75 12.77
CA LEU A 271 -16.21 -21.02 12.29
C LEU A 271 -17.01 -21.76 13.37
N GLN A 272 -16.59 -21.71 14.64
CA GLN A 272 -17.35 -22.28 15.75
C GLN A 272 -18.73 -21.63 15.89
N GLN A 273 -18.81 -20.30 15.78
CA GLN A 273 -20.08 -19.58 15.79
C GLN A 273 -20.97 -19.98 14.61
N LEU A 274 -20.40 -20.09 13.40
CA LEU A 274 -21.13 -20.51 12.20
C LEU A 274 -21.70 -21.94 12.34
N LEU A 275 -20.92 -22.86 12.90
CA LEU A 275 -21.36 -24.24 13.17
C LEU A 275 -22.49 -24.29 14.21
N ALA A 276 -22.49 -23.39 15.20
CA ALA A 276 -23.56 -23.32 16.20
C ALA A 276 -24.89 -22.81 15.61
N GLU A 277 -24.86 -22.00 14.54
CA GLU A 277 -26.06 -21.54 13.85
C GLU A 277 -26.70 -22.63 12.98
N VAL A 278 -25.89 -23.53 12.43
CA VAL A 278 -26.39 -24.62 11.58
C VAL A 278 -26.69 -25.85 12.44
N HIS A 279 -27.95 -25.98 12.86
CA HIS A 279 -28.43 -27.23 13.46
C HIS A 279 -28.31 -28.34 12.41
N VAL A 280 -27.37 -29.26 12.57
CA VAL A 280 -27.27 -30.48 11.77
C VAL A 280 -28.55 -31.28 12.03
N THR A 281 -29.56 -31.14 11.17
CA THR A 281 -30.67 -32.08 11.14
C THR A 281 -30.07 -33.45 10.83
N ALA A 282 -30.06 -34.34 11.83
CA ALA A 282 -29.71 -35.74 11.64
C ALA A 282 -30.52 -36.29 10.46
N PRO A 283 -29.93 -37.13 9.58
CA PRO A 283 -30.68 -37.69 8.48
C PRO A 283 -31.82 -38.54 9.04
N HIS A 284 -33.06 -38.11 8.80
CA HIS A 284 -34.18 -39.05 8.84
C HIS A 284 -33.98 -40.06 7.71
N GLY A 285 -34.13 -41.34 8.07
CA GLY A 285 -33.51 -42.45 7.38
C GLY A 285 -33.93 -42.66 5.92
N GLY A 286 -33.08 -43.39 5.21
CA GLY A 286 -33.32 -43.82 3.83
C GLY A 286 -32.16 -44.67 3.32
N ASP A 287 -32.33 -45.98 3.47
CA ASP A 287 -31.65 -47.13 2.84
C ASP A 287 -30.16 -47.07 2.49
N ASP A 288 -29.43 -47.94 3.18
CA ASP A 288 -28.17 -48.53 2.75
C ASP A 288 -28.33 -49.13 1.35
N THR A 289 -27.73 -48.51 0.32
CA THR A 289 -27.11 -49.18 -0.84
C THR A 289 -26.64 -48.17 -1.89
N SER A 290 -25.40 -47.70 -1.78
CA SER A 290 -24.47 -47.50 -2.92
C SER A 290 -23.18 -46.83 -2.44
N GLY A 291 -22.05 -47.47 -2.74
CA GLY A 291 -20.73 -47.02 -2.35
C GLY A 291 -20.14 -45.93 -3.24
N SER A 292 -19.14 -45.25 -2.67
CA SER A 292 -18.29 -44.15 -3.15
C SER A 292 -18.88 -42.74 -2.99
N ASP A 293 -18.31 -41.98 -2.04
CA ASP A 293 -18.56 -40.58 -1.64
C ASP A 293 -19.84 -40.23 -0.84
N ALA A 294 -20.51 -41.22 -0.24
CA ALA A 294 -21.56 -40.98 0.76
C ALA A 294 -20.96 -40.94 2.19
N GLY A 295 -20.85 -39.76 2.81
CA GLY A 295 -20.50 -39.71 4.23
C GLY A 295 -20.44 -38.35 4.93
N THR A 296 -20.03 -37.28 4.24
CA THR A 296 -19.85 -35.97 4.90
C THR A 296 -20.93 -34.99 4.45
N LEU A 297 -21.84 -34.65 5.35
CA LEU A 297 -22.91 -33.66 5.12
C LEU A 297 -22.30 -32.29 4.74
N HIS A 298 -22.78 -31.68 3.66
CA HIS A 298 -22.43 -30.29 3.38
C HIS A 298 -23.23 -29.35 4.28
N VAL A 299 -22.51 -28.54 5.06
CA VAL A 299 -23.07 -27.44 5.85
C VAL A 299 -23.22 -26.22 4.94
N CYS A 300 -24.27 -25.43 5.15
CA CYS A 300 -24.54 -24.22 4.37
C CYS A 300 -24.59 -23.00 5.29
N PHE A 301 -23.69 -22.03 5.09
CA PHE A 301 -23.62 -20.81 5.90
C PHE A 301 -24.30 -19.59 5.27
N ALA A 302 -24.94 -19.74 4.11
CA ALA A 302 -25.58 -18.61 3.41
C ALA A 302 -26.69 -17.91 4.21
N ALA A 303 -27.33 -18.60 5.16
CA ALA A 303 -28.36 -18.05 6.03
C ALA A 303 -27.84 -17.65 7.42
N SER A 304 -26.52 -17.65 7.62
CA SER A 304 -25.89 -17.26 8.88
C SER A 304 -26.26 -15.83 9.27
N ASN A 305 -26.50 -15.59 10.56
CA ASN A 305 -26.71 -14.23 11.06
C ASN A 305 -25.37 -13.47 11.10
N VAL A 306 -24.29 -14.16 11.47
CA VAL A 306 -22.93 -13.60 11.54
C VAL A 306 -22.41 -13.17 10.17
N LEU A 307 -22.68 -13.94 9.11
CA LEU A 307 -22.35 -13.55 7.73
C LEU A 307 -23.50 -12.82 7.01
N SER A 308 -24.55 -12.40 7.71
CA SER A 308 -25.68 -11.72 7.08
C SER A 308 -25.28 -10.37 6.46
N PRO A 309 -25.97 -9.89 5.41
CA PRO A 309 -25.71 -8.57 4.85
C PRO A 309 -25.77 -7.44 5.90
N ALA A 310 -26.68 -7.56 6.87
CA ALA A 310 -26.84 -6.57 7.94
C ALA A 310 -25.63 -6.56 8.90
N ALA A 311 -25.15 -7.74 9.31
CA ALA A 311 -23.96 -7.88 10.15
C ALA A 311 -22.70 -7.37 9.44
N LEU A 312 -22.59 -7.63 8.13
CA LEU A 312 -21.52 -7.10 7.29
C LEU A 312 -21.73 -5.63 6.88
N ALA A 313 -22.87 -5.01 7.20
CA ALA A 313 -23.14 -3.60 6.88
C ALA A 313 -22.83 -2.62 7.99
N GLN A 314 -22.88 -3.04 9.25
CA GLN A 314 -22.42 -2.25 10.37
C GLN A 314 -20.90 -2.29 10.48
N HIS A 315 -20.22 -1.83 9.42
CA HIS A 315 -18.76 -1.83 9.27
C HIS A 315 -18.13 -3.22 9.08
N GLY A 316 -18.83 -4.14 8.42
CA GLY A 316 -18.23 -5.39 7.94
C GLY A 316 -17.86 -6.38 9.04
N PHE A 317 -18.75 -6.74 9.97
CA PHE A 317 -18.47 -7.67 11.09
C PHE A 317 -17.03 -7.55 11.62
N PHE A 318 -16.79 -6.55 12.46
CA PHE A 318 -15.47 -6.32 13.02
C PHE A 318 -15.03 -7.51 13.87
N LEU A 319 -13.89 -8.06 13.48
CA LEU A 319 -13.10 -8.96 14.30
C LEU A 319 -12.49 -8.11 15.42
N GLN A 320 -13.12 -8.07 16.60
CA GLN A 320 -12.75 -7.17 17.70
C GLN A 320 -11.27 -7.28 18.09
N GLU A 321 -10.71 -8.47 17.97
CA GLU A 321 -9.32 -8.79 18.29
C GLU A 321 -8.31 -8.20 17.31
N THR A 322 -8.71 -8.01 16.04
CA THR A 322 -7.81 -7.51 14.98
C THR A 322 -8.15 -6.09 14.51
N GLY A 323 -9.37 -5.62 14.78
CA GLY A 323 -9.89 -4.36 14.25
C GLY A 323 -10.19 -4.40 12.75
N ASP A 324 -10.12 -5.57 12.12
CA ASP A 324 -10.41 -5.76 10.70
C ASP A 324 -11.89 -6.11 10.48
N ALA A 325 -12.42 -5.66 9.36
CA ALA A 325 -13.76 -6.00 8.88
C ALA A 325 -13.67 -7.12 7.84
N LEU A 326 -14.54 -8.14 7.93
CA LEU A 326 -14.56 -9.26 6.98
C LEU A 326 -14.87 -8.81 5.54
N VAL A 327 -15.78 -7.85 5.38
CA VAL A 327 -16.09 -7.18 4.11
C VAL A 327 -16.09 -5.68 4.36
N ASP A 328 -14.98 -5.03 4.02
CA ASP A 328 -14.77 -3.61 4.27
C ASP A 328 -15.01 -2.79 3.00
N ALA A 329 -16.10 -2.05 2.95
CA ALA A 329 -16.32 -1.04 1.91
C ALA A 329 -15.62 0.25 2.35
N GLN A 330 -14.63 0.69 1.59
CA GLN A 330 -13.76 1.79 1.97
C GLN A 330 -14.15 3.09 1.26
N PRO A 331 -14.97 3.95 1.91
CA PRO A 331 -15.29 5.27 1.38
C PRO A 331 -14.06 6.17 1.41
N VAL A 332 -13.98 7.07 0.43
CA VAL A 332 -12.94 8.10 0.40
C VAL A 332 -13.22 9.12 1.50
N PRO A 333 -12.31 9.28 2.49
CA PRO A 333 -12.49 10.26 3.55
C PRO A 333 -12.17 11.67 3.07
N ARG A 334 -12.56 12.67 3.85
CA ARG A 334 -12.01 14.02 3.77
C ARG A 334 -10.61 14.03 4.35
N ALA A 335 -9.87 15.13 4.14
CA ALA A 335 -8.49 15.27 4.62
C ALA A 335 -8.34 15.17 6.15
N ASP A 336 -9.40 15.51 6.89
CA ASP A 336 -9.49 15.35 8.35
C ASP A 336 -9.81 13.92 8.81
N GLY A 337 -9.97 12.98 7.88
CA GLY A 337 -10.30 11.58 8.14
C GLY A 337 -11.81 11.32 8.31
N THR A 338 -12.65 12.36 8.30
CA THR A 338 -14.11 12.19 8.39
C THR A 338 -14.67 11.65 7.08
N VAL A 339 -15.71 10.82 7.17
CA VAL A 339 -16.41 10.26 6.01
C VAL A 339 -17.79 10.90 5.94
N ALA A 340 -18.10 11.54 4.82
CA ALA A 340 -19.42 12.13 4.59
C ALA A 340 -20.46 11.05 4.24
N ASP A 341 -21.72 11.31 4.56
CA ASP A 341 -22.82 10.46 4.10
C ASP A 341 -22.84 10.39 2.57
N GLY A 342 -22.93 9.17 2.03
CA GLY A 342 -22.88 8.93 0.59
C GLY A 342 -21.51 9.15 -0.06
N ALA A 343 -20.42 9.21 0.71
CA ALA A 343 -19.07 9.28 0.17
C ALA A 343 -18.81 8.14 -0.84
N ALA A 344 -18.11 8.48 -1.93
CA ALA A 344 -17.74 7.52 -2.96
C ALA A 344 -16.86 6.40 -2.38
N VAL A 345 -17.12 5.16 -2.79
CA VAL A 345 -16.37 3.99 -2.31
C VAL A 345 -15.21 3.74 -3.25
N ALA A 346 -13.99 3.72 -2.71
CA ALA A 346 -12.78 3.50 -3.52
C ALA A 346 -12.58 2.02 -3.84
N GLN A 347 -12.73 1.16 -2.83
CA GLN A 347 -12.53 -0.28 -2.95
C GLN A 347 -13.37 -1.03 -1.91
N VAL A 348 -13.61 -2.31 -2.16
CA VAL A 348 -14.16 -3.26 -1.20
C VAL A 348 -13.10 -4.31 -0.94
N VAL A 349 -12.74 -4.53 0.33
CA VAL A 349 -11.74 -5.53 0.73
C VAL A 349 -12.44 -6.68 1.44
N VAL A 350 -12.19 -7.90 0.98
CA VAL A 350 -12.69 -9.13 1.59
C VAL A 350 -11.53 -9.78 2.34
N MET A 351 -11.61 -9.81 3.66
CA MET A 351 -10.51 -10.25 4.53
C MET A 351 -10.58 -11.75 4.81
N GLY A 352 -9.40 -12.37 4.97
CA GLY A 352 -9.26 -13.78 5.32
C GLY A 352 -9.54 -14.76 4.20
N ILE A 353 -9.40 -14.32 2.96
CA ILE A 353 -9.35 -15.19 1.79
C ILE A 353 -7.89 -15.29 1.37
N PRO A 354 -7.22 -16.44 1.62
CA PRO A 354 -5.85 -16.66 1.18
C PRO A 354 -5.75 -16.64 -0.34
N MET A 355 -4.64 -16.11 -0.86
CA MET A 355 -4.37 -16.07 -2.31
C MET A 355 -4.50 -17.45 -2.98
N GLN A 356 -4.10 -18.53 -2.30
CA GLN A 356 -4.16 -19.90 -2.84
C GLN A 356 -5.59 -20.43 -3.07
N PHE A 357 -6.61 -19.81 -2.47
CA PHE A 357 -8.02 -20.20 -2.63
C PHE A 357 -8.81 -19.22 -3.52
N PHE A 358 -8.14 -18.21 -4.07
CA PHE A 358 -8.77 -17.10 -4.79
C PHE A 358 -9.69 -17.56 -5.92
N ASP A 359 -9.21 -18.43 -6.82
CA ASP A 359 -9.99 -18.89 -7.97
C ASP A 359 -11.12 -19.85 -7.57
N GLN A 360 -11.00 -20.54 -6.44
CA GLN A 360 -12.04 -21.44 -5.94
C GLN A 360 -13.21 -20.65 -5.33
N VAL A 361 -12.92 -19.53 -4.67
CA VAL A 361 -13.96 -18.67 -4.10
C VAL A 361 -14.54 -17.66 -5.11
N PHE A 362 -13.80 -17.31 -6.16
CA PHE A 362 -14.26 -16.47 -7.29
C PHE A 362 -14.09 -17.21 -8.62
N PRO A 363 -14.89 -18.26 -8.89
CA PRO A 363 -14.68 -19.10 -10.05
C PRO A 363 -14.98 -18.37 -11.36
N ALA A 364 -14.09 -18.57 -12.34
CA ALA A 364 -14.33 -18.22 -13.74
C ALA A 364 -15.29 -19.23 -14.40
N VAL A 365 -16.00 -18.80 -15.43
CA VAL A 365 -16.92 -19.65 -16.21
C VAL A 365 -16.11 -20.73 -16.94
N GLY A 366 -16.43 -22.02 -16.70
CA GLY A 366 -15.76 -23.18 -17.32
C GLY A 366 -15.36 -24.28 -16.33
N SER A 367 -15.47 -24.04 -15.02
CA SER A 367 -15.10 -25.00 -13.95
C SER A 367 -16.18 -26.07 -13.65
N SER A 368 -17.27 -26.14 -14.41
CA SER A 368 -18.31 -27.16 -14.26
C SER A 368 -18.18 -28.27 -15.32
N SER A 369 -17.52 -29.37 -14.94
CA SER A 369 -17.69 -30.76 -15.39
C SER A 369 -17.97 -31.05 -16.88
N SER A 370 -16.97 -31.57 -17.61
CA SER A 370 -17.11 -32.85 -18.34
C SER A 370 -15.85 -33.38 -19.02
N ASP A 371 -14.83 -32.58 -19.37
CA ASP A 371 -13.72 -33.10 -20.19
C ASP A 371 -12.34 -33.00 -19.51
N ASN A 372 -11.77 -34.18 -19.23
CA ASN A 372 -10.44 -34.51 -18.68
C ASN A 372 -10.17 -34.28 -17.17
N PRO A 373 -10.09 -35.37 -16.37
CA PRO A 373 -9.75 -35.30 -14.95
C PRO A 373 -8.23 -35.27 -14.74
N SER A 374 -7.59 -34.13 -15.01
CA SER A 374 -6.20 -33.89 -14.56
C SER A 374 -6.18 -33.07 -13.27
N ALA A 375 -6.23 -33.80 -12.15
CA ALA A 375 -5.61 -33.56 -10.84
C ALA A 375 -5.82 -32.27 -9.98
N THR A 376 -6.50 -31.19 -10.38
CA THR A 376 -6.63 -30.01 -9.47
C THR A 376 -8.05 -29.54 -9.13
N SER A 377 -9.11 -30.00 -9.81
CA SER A 377 -10.50 -29.56 -9.52
C SER A 377 -11.34 -30.52 -8.64
N ARG A 378 -10.72 -31.53 -8.00
CA ARG A 378 -11.43 -32.59 -7.26
C ARG A 378 -11.60 -32.38 -5.75
N SER A 379 -11.25 -31.22 -5.16
CA SER A 379 -11.23 -31.07 -3.69
C SER A 379 -11.85 -29.79 -3.12
N TRP A 380 -12.61 -29.01 -3.91
CA TRP A 380 -13.35 -27.87 -3.35
C TRP A 380 -14.72 -28.34 -2.85
N HIS A 381 -15.04 -28.03 -1.60
CA HIS A 381 -16.21 -28.57 -0.91
C HIS A 381 -17.10 -27.43 -0.43
N CYS A 382 -18.15 -27.14 -1.18
CA CYS A 382 -19.13 -26.10 -0.90
C CYS A 382 -20.52 -26.68 -1.20
N CYS A 383 -21.56 -26.26 -0.48
CA CYS A 383 -22.89 -26.79 -0.73
C CYS A 383 -23.37 -26.43 -2.16
N PRO A 384 -24.15 -27.29 -2.83
CA PRO A 384 -24.51 -27.09 -4.25
C PRO A 384 -25.17 -25.73 -4.54
N ARG A 385 -25.94 -25.20 -3.58
CA ARG A 385 -26.61 -23.90 -3.70
C ARG A 385 -25.60 -22.74 -3.71
N CYS A 386 -24.63 -22.75 -2.81
CA CYS A 386 -23.59 -21.72 -2.72
C CYS A 386 -22.60 -21.82 -3.89
N ALA A 387 -22.31 -23.03 -4.35
CA ALA A 387 -21.52 -23.26 -5.56
C ALA A 387 -22.22 -22.68 -6.81
N ALA A 388 -23.51 -22.96 -6.99
CA ALA A 388 -24.30 -22.41 -8.09
C ALA A 388 -24.40 -20.88 -8.03
N ALA A 389 -24.59 -20.30 -6.84
CA ALA A 389 -24.58 -18.84 -6.67
C ALA A 389 -23.22 -18.21 -6.99
N GLY A 390 -22.11 -18.91 -6.68
CA GLY A 390 -20.76 -18.48 -7.01
C GLY A 390 -20.40 -18.60 -8.48
N ALA A 391 -21.09 -19.45 -9.25
CA ALA A 391 -20.82 -19.61 -10.67
C ALA A 391 -20.95 -18.26 -11.40
N GLY A 392 -19.87 -17.84 -12.08
CA GLY A 392 -19.82 -16.56 -12.78
C GLY A 392 -19.69 -15.31 -11.89
N ALA A 393 -19.37 -15.46 -10.59
CA ALA A 393 -19.14 -14.33 -9.68
C ALA A 393 -18.12 -13.33 -10.24
N ARG A 394 -16.98 -13.85 -10.73
CA ARG A 394 -15.93 -13.05 -11.34
C ARG A 394 -16.43 -12.26 -12.56
N GLN A 395 -17.19 -12.91 -13.45
CA GLN A 395 -17.76 -12.27 -14.64
C GLN A 395 -18.76 -11.16 -14.28
N ARG A 396 -19.58 -11.35 -13.24
CA ARG A 396 -20.52 -10.31 -12.78
C ARG A 396 -19.77 -9.07 -12.30
N LEU A 397 -18.70 -9.26 -11.55
CA LEU A 397 -17.85 -8.17 -11.05
C LEU A 397 -17.14 -7.45 -12.20
N GLU A 398 -16.54 -8.19 -13.13
CA GLU A 398 -15.89 -7.64 -14.32
C GLU A 398 -16.90 -6.88 -15.21
N ALA A 399 -18.11 -7.42 -15.39
CA ALA A 399 -19.19 -6.75 -16.12
C ALA A 399 -19.67 -5.44 -15.45
N ALA A 400 -19.51 -5.33 -14.12
CA ALA A 400 -19.74 -4.09 -13.38
C ALA A 400 -18.55 -3.11 -13.47
N GLY A 401 -17.51 -3.43 -14.23
CA GLY A 401 -16.29 -2.63 -14.39
C GLY A 401 -15.38 -2.69 -13.16
N LEU A 402 -15.40 -3.82 -12.45
CA LEU A 402 -14.54 -4.07 -11.30
C LEU A 402 -13.43 -5.04 -11.65
N GLU A 403 -12.29 -4.85 -11.00
CA GLU A 403 -11.16 -5.76 -11.03
C GLU A 403 -11.00 -6.38 -9.64
N LEU A 404 -10.70 -7.68 -9.62
CA LEU A 404 -10.38 -8.41 -8.40
C LEU A 404 -8.87 -8.60 -8.32
N LYS A 405 -8.29 -8.20 -7.19
CA LYS A 405 -6.87 -8.37 -6.92
C LYS A 405 -6.67 -9.20 -5.67
N SER A 406 -6.12 -10.39 -5.83
CA SER A 406 -5.71 -11.23 -4.71
C SER A 406 -4.53 -10.60 -3.98
N GLN A 407 -4.58 -10.60 -2.66
CA GLN A 407 -3.51 -10.26 -1.74
C GLN A 407 -3.26 -11.48 -0.83
N PRO A 408 -2.14 -11.55 -0.08
CA PRO A 408 -1.79 -12.75 0.68
C PRO A 408 -2.89 -13.29 1.60
N ASN A 409 -3.70 -12.41 2.21
CA ASN A 409 -4.78 -12.78 3.15
C ASN A 409 -6.11 -12.08 2.84
N SER A 410 -6.27 -11.51 1.65
CA SER A 410 -7.45 -10.71 1.31
C SER A 410 -7.66 -10.64 -0.20
N VAL A 411 -8.86 -10.24 -0.59
CA VAL A 411 -9.18 -9.89 -1.99
C VAL A 411 -9.64 -8.45 -2.01
N CYS A 412 -8.98 -7.63 -2.82
CA CYS A 412 -9.38 -6.25 -3.06
C CYS A 412 -10.21 -6.18 -4.35
N LEU A 413 -11.38 -5.55 -4.28
CA LEU A 413 -12.24 -5.26 -5.42
C LEU A 413 -12.26 -3.75 -5.62
N HIS A 414 -11.84 -3.29 -6.79
CA HIS A 414 -11.76 -1.87 -7.12
C HIS A 414 -12.16 -1.64 -8.58
N ARG A 415 -12.27 -0.38 -9.01
CA ARG A 415 -12.56 -0.07 -10.42
C ARG A 415 -11.46 -0.60 -11.33
N TYR A 416 -11.87 -1.12 -12.47
CA TYR A 416 -10.96 -1.54 -13.53
C TYR A 416 -10.08 -0.37 -13.99
N GLY A 417 -8.78 -0.62 -14.17
CA GLY A 417 -7.81 0.40 -14.57
C GLY A 417 -7.33 1.32 -13.45
N VAL A 418 -7.82 1.11 -12.21
CA VAL A 418 -7.29 1.73 -11.00
C VAL A 418 -6.24 0.81 -10.38
N ASP A 419 -5.00 1.27 -10.37
CA ASP A 419 -3.86 0.58 -9.80
C ASP A 419 -2.89 1.58 -9.14
N LYS A 420 -1.77 1.09 -8.59
CA LYS A 420 -0.73 1.94 -7.99
C LYS A 420 -0.11 2.95 -9.00
N ALA A 421 -0.18 2.68 -10.29
CA ALA A 421 0.31 3.58 -11.33
C ALA A 421 -0.69 4.67 -11.75
N THR A 422 -1.94 4.63 -11.27
CA THR A 422 -2.95 5.67 -11.53
C THR A 422 -2.43 7.06 -11.19
N CYS A 423 -1.70 7.18 -10.08
CA CYS A 423 -1.11 8.46 -9.68
C CYS A 423 -0.03 8.93 -10.66
N VAL A 424 0.81 8.04 -11.17
CA VAL A 424 1.87 8.38 -12.13
C VAL A 424 1.26 8.85 -13.45
N ARG A 425 0.27 8.13 -13.97
CA ARG A 425 -0.48 8.54 -15.17
C ARG A 425 -1.10 9.92 -15.00
N TRP A 426 -1.68 10.18 -13.83
CA TRP A 426 -2.27 11.47 -13.52
C TRP A 426 -1.23 12.60 -13.39
N LEU A 427 -0.13 12.36 -12.70
CA LEU A 427 0.96 13.33 -12.54
C LEU A 427 1.58 13.72 -13.89
N LEU A 428 1.72 12.76 -14.82
CA LEU A 428 2.13 13.02 -16.20
C LEU A 428 1.15 13.94 -16.93
N ALA A 429 -0.15 13.66 -16.84
CA ALA A 429 -1.18 14.51 -17.45
C ALA A 429 -1.16 15.94 -16.86
N GLN A 430 -0.93 16.09 -15.55
CA GLN A 430 -0.78 17.40 -14.93
C GLN A 430 0.49 18.14 -15.34
N HIS A 431 1.56 17.39 -15.62
CA HIS A 431 2.79 17.95 -16.15
C HIS A 431 2.61 18.51 -17.56
N GLU A 432 1.93 17.78 -18.44
CA GLU A 432 1.59 18.24 -19.79
C GLU A 432 0.69 19.48 -19.77
N GLN A 433 -0.17 19.60 -18.75
CA GLN A 433 -1.01 20.78 -18.52
C GLN A 433 -0.27 21.93 -17.82
N HIS A 434 1.04 21.80 -17.59
CA HIS A 434 1.88 22.75 -16.87
C HIS A 434 1.41 23.08 -15.44
N GLN A 435 0.65 22.18 -14.81
CA GLN A 435 0.17 22.34 -13.44
C GLN A 435 1.17 21.80 -12.42
N LEU A 436 2.00 20.83 -12.81
CA LEU A 436 3.02 20.21 -11.97
C LEU A 436 4.34 20.02 -12.72
N MET A 437 5.44 20.00 -11.98
CA MET A 437 6.76 19.61 -12.49
C MET A 437 6.99 18.13 -12.16
N PHE A 438 6.57 17.21 -13.03
CA PHE A 438 6.78 15.78 -12.88
C PHE A 438 7.42 15.19 -14.14
N GLU A 439 8.70 14.85 -14.05
CA GLU A 439 9.45 14.23 -15.13
C GLU A 439 9.89 12.83 -14.71
N LEU A 440 9.62 11.81 -15.54
CA LEU A 440 10.02 10.43 -15.27
C LEU A 440 11.53 10.30 -15.06
N SER A 441 12.35 11.07 -15.79
CA SER A 441 13.82 11.09 -15.64
C SER A 441 14.32 11.72 -14.35
N GLN A 442 13.44 12.37 -13.58
CA GLN A 442 13.71 12.95 -12.26
C GLN A 442 12.91 12.24 -11.17
N ALA A 443 12.30 11.10 -11.47
CA ALA A 443 11.50 10.31 -10.55
C ALA A 443 12.14 8.94 -10.27
N LEU A 444 11.92 8.45 -9.05
CA LEU A 444 12.22 7.07 -8.65
C LEU A 444 10.96 6.40 -8.15
N ALA A 445 10.75 5.15 -8.55
CA ALA A 445 9.70 4.30 -8.02
C ALA A 445 10.28 3.30 -7.01
N PHE A 446 9.55 2.98 -5.94
CA PHE A 446 9.93 1.95 -4.96
C PHE A 446 8.77 0.98 -4.72
N GLY A 447 9.08 -0.30 -4.56
CA GLY A 447 8.10 -1.33 -4.21
C GLY A 447 8.74 -2.67 -3.82
N ASP A 448 8.01 -3.49 -3.10
CA ASP A 448 8.46 -4.78 -2.57
C ASP A 448 7.98 -5.97 -3.40
N MET A 449 7.03 -5.75 -4.31
CA MET A 449 6.42 -6.82 -5.11
C MET A 449 6.23 -6.40 -6.58
N PRO A 450 7.33 -6.18 -7.34
CA PRO A 450 7.29 -5.75 -8.74
C PRO A 450 6.62 -6.77 -9.67
N GLU A 451 6.47 -8.02 -9.25
CA GLU A 451 5.84 -9.07 -10.08
C GLU A 451 4.30 -9.05 -9.97
N SER A 452 3.71 -8.31 -9.02
CA SER A 452 2.25 -8.24 -8.87
C SER A 452 1.71 -6.85 -8.53
N VAL A 453 1.60 -6.50 -7.24
CA VAL A 453 0.90 -5.28 -6.81
C VAL A 453 1.60 -4.01 -7.28
N ASP A 454 2.94 -4.04 -7.39
CA ASP A 454 3.76 -2.92 -7.86
C ASP A 454 4.12 -3.01 -9.34
N ALA A 455 3.77 -4.09 -10.04
CA ALA A 455 4.07 -4.26 -11.45
C ALA A 455 3.70 -3.04 -12.30
N PRO A 456 2.54 -2.36 -12.09
CA PRO A 456 2.22 -1.15 -12.84
C PRO A 456 3.25 -0.02 -12.66
N LEU A 457 3.89 0.12 -11.50
CA LEU A 457 4.90 1.16 -11.26
C LEU A 457 6.20 0.92 -12.03
N THR A 458 6.45 -0.31 -12.50
CA THR A 458 7.63 -0.67 -13.30
C THR A 458 7.51 -0.28 -14.78
N ALA A 459 6.32 0.16 -15.22
CA ALA A 459 5.98 0.33 -16.64
C ALA A 459 6.27 1.74 -17.21
N PHE A 460 7.04 2.58 -16.51
CA PHE A 460 7.23 4.00 -16.87
C PHE A 460 8.69 4.39 -17.12
N PRO A 461 9.42 3.78 -18.07
CA PRO A 461 10.73 4.29 -18.44
C PRO A 461 10.63 5.76 -18.92
N PRO A 462 11.60 6.65 -18.59
CA PRO A 462 12.87 6.41 -17.91
C PRO A 462 12.83 6.47 -16.37
N MET A 463 11.66 6.44 -15.72
CA MET A 463 11.58 6.34 -14.25
C MET A 463 12.15 5.00 -13.82
N GLN A 464 13.07 5.04 -12.87
CA GLN A 464 13.77 3.85 -12.40
C GLN A 464 13.06 3.25 -11.20
N PHE A 465 12.94 1.93 -11.16
CA PHE A 465 12.25 1.19 -10.12
C PHE A 465 13.26 0.52 -9.18
N ILE A 466 13.17 0.81 -7.89
CA ILE A 466 13.98 0.20 -6.84
C ILE A 466 13.16 -0.90 -6.17
N SER A 467 13.50 -2.15 -6.47
CA SER A 467 12.82 -3.32 -5.90
C SER A 467 13.42 -3.70 -4.56
N LEU A 468 12.57 -3.81 -3.54
CA LEU A 468 12.95 -4.27 -2.20
C LEU A 468 12.63 -5.74 -1.97
N SER A 469 12.19 -6.42 -3.03
CA SER A 469 12.06 -7.87 -3.06
C SER A 469 13.44 -8.54 -3.04
N PRO A 470 13.62 -9.68 -2.36
CA PRO A 470 14.81 -10.50 -2.52
C PRO A 470 14.93 -10.97 -3.97
N LYS A 471 16.11 -10.75 -4.58
CA LYS A 471 16.40 -11.07 -5.99
C LYS A 471 16.27 -12.58 -6.26
N ASP A 472 16.75 -13.41 -5.34
CA ASP A 472 16.86 -14.87 -5.52
C ASP A 472 15.52 -15.61 -5.52
N GLY A 473 14.41 -14.90 -5.30
CA GLY A 473 13.04 -15.46 -5.34
C GLY A 473 12.15 -14.89 -6.45
N ALA A 474 12.62 -13.92 -7.24
CA ALA A 474 11.76 -13.22 -8.22
C ALA A 474 11.19 -14.14 -9.29
N ALA A 475 12.04 -14.99 -9.88
CA ALA A 475 11.62 -15.96 -10.89
C ALA A 475 10.67 -17.03 -10.32
N ALA A 476 10.87 -17.45 -9.07
CA ALA A 476 9.99 -18.40 -8.40
C ALA A 476 8.62 -17.80 -8.10
N ARG A 477 8.58 -16.56 -7.56
CA ARG A 477 7.34 -15.81 -7.32
C ARG A 477 6.56 -15.58 -8.61
N LEU A 478 7.24 -15.17 -9.67
CA LEU A 478 6.62 -15.00 -10.99
C LEU A 478 6.06 -16.33 -11.50
N ALA A 479 6.82 -17.43 -11.38
CA ALA A 479 6.35 -18.75 -11.77
C ALA A 479 5.18 -19.27 -10.89
N ASP A 480 5.10 -18.88 -9.61
CA ASP A 480 3.96 -19.18 -8.74
C ASP A 480 2.71 -18.39 -9.17
N ILE A 481 2.87 -17.09 -9.46
CA ILE A 481 1.79 -16.23 -9.98
C ILE A 481 1.30 -16.76 -11.34
N GLU A 482 2.21 -17.08 -12.24
CA GLU A 482 1.88 -17.65 -13.55
C GLU A 482 1.22 -19.02 -13.43
N ARG A 483 1.68 -19.89 -12.51
CA ARG A 483 0.99 -21.16 -12.25
C ARG A 483 -0.42 -20.95 -11.72
N ALA A 484 -0.63 -19.98 -10.84
CA ALA A 484 -1.97 -19.60 -10.38
C ALA A 484 -2.83 -19.09 -11.55
N ALA A 485 -2.29 -18.22 -12.40
CA ALA A 485 -3.00 -17.66 -13.56
C ALA A 485 -3.31 -18.69 -14.66
N VAL A 486 -2.38 -19.61 -14.95
CA VAL A 486 -2.52 -20.66 -15.98
C VAL A 486 -3.43 -21.79 -15.51
N ALA A 487 -3.40 -22.15 -14.23
CA ALA A 487 -4.39 -23.06 -13.64
C ALA A 487 -5.83 -22.50 -13.78
N GLY A 488 -5.99 -21.19 -13.92
CA GLY A 488 -7.25 -20.51 -14.24
C GLY A 488 -7.56 -20.33 -15.74
N SER A 489 -6.64 -20.63 -16.67
CA SER A 489 -6.77 -20.24 -18.09
C SER A 489 -6.72 -21.40 -19.11
N THR A 490 -6.45 -22.64 -18.71
CA THR A 490 -6.41 -23.77 -19.65
C THR A 490 -7.78 -24.45 -19.83
N SER A 491 -8.67 -23.82 -20.60
CA SER A 491 -9.60 -24.54 -21.50
C SER A 491 -10.16 -23.59 -22.57
N ALA A 492 -9.39 -23.39 -23.64
CA ALA A 492 -9.93 -22.89 -24.89
C ALA A 492 -9.28 -23.61 -26.08
N ASP A 493 -10.11 -24.46 -26.69
CA ASP A 493 -10.07 -24.97 -28.06
C ASP A 493 -8.94 -25.88 -28.54
N SER A 494 -9.23 -27.19 -28.49
CA SER A 494 -8.80 -28.12 -29.52
C SER A 494 -10.01 -28.91 -30.05
N THR A 495 -10.67 -28.39 -31.10
CA THR A 495 -11.18 -29.19 -32.25
C THR A 495 -11.81 -28.31 -33.34
N GLY A 496 -11.13 -28.25 -34.50
CA GLY A 496 -11.70 -28.39 -35.84
C GLY A 496 -12.76 -27.39 -36.34
N GLY A 497 -12.32 -26.36 -37.06
CA GLY A 497 -13.17 -25.58 -37.96
C GLY A 497 -12.39 -24.46 -38.63
N GLY A 498 -11.79 -24.75 -39.80
CA GLY A 498 -10.93 -23.83 -40.54
C GLY A 498 -11.63 -22.53 -40.93
N VAL A 499 -11.38 -21.48 -40.16
CA VAL A 499 -11.47 -20.09 -40.59
C VAL A 499 -10.21 -19.43 -40.08
N VAL A 500 -9.50 -18.73 -40.96
CA VAL A 500 -8.26 -18.00 -40.67
C VAL A 500 -8.55 -16.94 -39.58
N ARG A 501 -8.49 -17.35 -38.32
CA ARG A 501 -8.41 -16.47 -37.16
C ARG A 501 -6.97 -15.96 -37.13
N GLN A 502 -6.77 -14.71 -37.55
CA GLN A 502 -5.59 -13.95 -37.18
C GLN A 502 -5.38 -14.14 -35.68
N GLN A 503 -4.23 -14.69 -35.31
CA GLN A 503 -3.78 -14.82 -33.94
C GLN A 503 -3.84 -13.44 -33.27
N GLN A 504 -4.92 -13.16 -32.55
CA GLN A 504 -4.85 -12.27 -31.40
C GLN A 504 -4.07 -13.05 -30.34
N GLN A 505 -2.75 -13.01 -30.48
CA GLN A 505 -1.85 -13.12 -29.34
C GLN A 505 -2.46 -12.26 -28.24
N HIS A 506 -2.84 -12.87 -27.12
CA HIS A 506 -2.83 -12.14 -25.85
C HIS A 506 -1.43 -11.53 -25.78
N GLN A 507 -1.35 -10.25 -26.11
CA GLN A 507 -0.11 -9.51 -26.10
C GLN A 507 0.34 -9.51 -24.65
N GLN A 508 1.25 -10.41 -24.31
CA GLN A 508 2.28 -10.09 -23.34
C GLN A 508 2.72 -8.66 -23.68
N PRO A 509 2.70 -7.72 -22.74
CA PRO A 509 3.35 -6.44 -22.99
C PRO A 509 4.80 -6.79 -23.32
N ARG A 510 5.22 -6.49 -24.55
CA ARG A 510 6.63 -6.50 -24.95
C ARG A 510 7.50 -5.59 -24.05
N CYS A 511 6.91 -4.88 -23.08
CA CYS A 511 7.58 -4.05 -22.08
C CYS A 511 8.51 -4.80 -21.12
N LEU A 512 8.31 -6.08 -20.79
CA LEU A 512 9.13 -6.72 -19.73
C LEU A 512 10.64 -6.77 -20.07
N SER A 513 11.02 -6.80 -21.36
CA SER A 513 12.44 -6.79 -21.74
C SER A 513 13.10 -5.42 -21.55
N ASP A 514 12.35 -4.32 -21.68
CA ASP A 514 12.85 -2.95 -21.44
C ASP A 514 12.71 -2.54 -19.96
N SER A 515 11.71 -3.06 -19.24
CA SER A 515 11.54 -2.88 -17.79
C SER A 515 12.75 -3.37 -16.99
N ALA A 516 13.42 -4.43 -17.45
CA ALA A 516 14.60 -4.99 -16.79
C ALA A 516 15.79 -4.01 -16.75
N GLN A 517 15.87 -3.05 -17.67
CA GLN A 517 16.98 -2.09 -17.71
C GLN A 517 16.83 -0.97 -16.67
N ASN A 518 15.60 -0.67 -16.26
CA ASN A 518 15.28 0.40 -15.31
C ASN A 518 14.92 -0.12 -13.91
N MET A 519 15.02 -1.43 -13.68
CA MET A 519 14.71 -2.05 -12.39
C MET A 519 15.99 -2.49 -11.65
N PHE A 520 16.14 -2.04 -10.40
CA PHE A 520 17.28 -2.34 -9.55
C PHE A 520 16.84 -3.00 -8.25
N HIS A 521 17.32 -4.22 -8.02
CA HIS A 521 17.02 -4.96 -6.78
C HIS A 521 17.99 -4.57 -5.66
N VAL A 522 17.43 -4.17 -4.52
CA VAL A 522 18.13 -3.87 -3.26
C VAL A 522 17.79 -4.90 -2.17
N GLY A 523 16.53 -5.29 -2.05
CA GLY A 523 16.07 -6.19 -0.97
C GLY A 523 15.92 -5.49 0.39
N GLY A 524 15.37 -6.18 1.40
CA GLY A 524 15.46 -5.75 2.81
C GLY A 524 14.27 -4.94 3.37
N GLU A 525 13.17 -4.81 2.61
CA GLU A 525 12.02 -3.94 2.95
C GLU A 525 12.47 -2.50 3.30
N GLU A 526 11.89 -1.86 4.33
CA GLU A 526 12.24 -0.50 4.78
C GLU A 526 13.76 -0.25 4.92
N GLU A 527 14.53 -1.24 5.41
CA GLU A 527 15.98 -1.10 5.56
C GLU A 527 16.70 -0.97 4.22
N GLY A 528 16.20 -1.66 3.19
CA GLY A 528 16.66 -1.50 1.82
C GLY A 528 16.44 -0.09 1.30
N THR A 529 15.25 0.47 1.52
CA THR A 529 14.95 1.87 1.22
C THR A 529 15.92 2.79 1.94
N ALA A 530 16.13 2.57 3.24
CA ALA A 530 17.01 3.40 4.06
C ALA A 530 18.44 3.39 3.54
N LEU A 531 19.00 2.20 3.24
CA LEU A 531 20.35 2.05 2.71
C LEU A 531 20.49 2.67 1.32
N PHE A 532 19.49 2.52 0.45
CA PHE A 532 19.51 3.14 -0.87
C PHE A 532 19.47 4.67 -0.78
N LEU A 533 18.56 5.22 0.03
CA LEU A 533 18.44 6.68 0.19
C LEU A 533 19.66 7.28 0.91
N GLU A 534 20.28 6.57 1.85
CA GLU A 534 21.55 6.97 2.47
C GLU A 534 22.64 7.16 1.40
N GLU A 535 22.83 6.16 0.54
CA GLU A 535 23.83 6.19 -0.54
C GLU A 535 23.53 7.30 -1.56
N LEU A 536 22.27 7.45 -1.95
CA LEU A 536 21.86 8.43 -2.95
C LEU A 536 21.92 9.86 -2.41
N LEU A 537 21.20 10.14 -1.33
CA LEU A 537 21.06 11.50 -0.80
C LEU A 537 22.36 11.98 -0.14
N GLY A 538 23.10 11.09 0.53
CA GLY A 538 24.43 11.39 1.08
C GLY A 538 25.43 11.80 0.01
N GLY A 539 25.44 11.11 -1.13
CA GLY A 539 26.27 11.46 -2.28
C GLY A 539 25.87 12.81 -2.89
N CYS A 540 24.59 13.03 -3.13
CA CYS A 540 24.09 14.27 -3.73
C CYS A 540 24.37 15.50 -2.84
N THR A 541 24.15 15.39 -1.52
CA THR A 541 24.37 16.49 -0.58
C THR A 541 25.86 16.86 -0.48
N SER A 542 26.73 15.86 -0.45
CA SER A 542 28.19 16.07 -0.45
C SER A 542 28.67 16.79 -1.72
N GLU A 543 28.18 16.39 -2.89
CA GLU A 543 28.51 17.03 -4.16
C GLU A 543 27.97 18.46 -4.25
N GLN A 544 26.74 18.69 -3.78
CA GLN A 544 26.14 20.03 -3.75
C GLN A 544 26.95 21.00 -2.88
N GLN A 545 27.43 20.56 -1.70
CA GLN A 545 28.30 21.37 -0.85
C GLN A 545 29.62 21.72 -1.55
N GLN A 546 30.24 20.75 -2.25
CA GLN A 546 31.45 20.99 -3.02
C GLN A 546 31.23 21.99 -4.16
N LEU A 547 30.11 21.89 -4.88
CA LEU A 547 29.73 22.83 -5.94
C LEU A 547 29.52 24.24 -5.38
N GLN A 548 28.87 24.39 -4.23
CA GLN A 548 28.70 25.68 -3.55
C GLN A 548 30.04 26.30 -3.14
N VAL A 549 30.96 25.50 -2.58
CA VAL A 549 32.31 25.97 -2.23
C VAL A 549 33.08 26.43 -3.47
N ARG A 550 33.02 25.68 -4.57
CA ARG A 550 33.65 26.07 -5.85
C ARG A 550 33.06 27.37 -6.40
N ARG A 551 31.73 27.51 -6.39
CA ARG A 551 31.04 28.73 -6.84
C ARG A 551 31.42 29.95 -6.00
N ARG A 552 31.49 29.82 -4.66
CA ARG A 552 31.93 30.91 -3.78
C ARG A 552 33.37 31.35 -4.07
N ARG A 553 34.27 30.41 -4.37
CA ARG A 553 35.66 30.70 -4.76
C ARG A 553 35.77 31.33 -6.15
N ALA A 554 34.92 30.95 -7.10
CA ALA A 554 34.89 31.52 -8.44
C ALA A 554 34.26 32.94 -8.48
N ALA A 555 33.20 33.17 -7.71
CA ALA A 555 32.57 34.47 -7.57
C ALA A 555 33.48 35.53 -6.91
N SER A 556 34.46 35.11 -6.11
CA SER A 556 35.53 36.01 -5.63
C SER A 556 36.59 36.35 -6.70
N SER A 557 36.50 35.81 -7.91
CA SER A 557 37.51 36.00 -8.99
C SER A 557 36.97 36.54 -10.32
N SER A 558 35.65 36.70 -10.51
CA SER A 558 35.08 37.28 -11.74
C SER A 558 33.67 37.84 -11.54
N ASN A 559 33.38 38.98 -12.20
CA ASN A 559 32.09 39.69 -12.15
C ASN A 559 30.97 39.07 -13.00
N ASP A 560 31.19 37.93 -13.66
CA ASP A 560 30.17 37.28 -14.49
C ASP A 560 29.37 36.25 -13.67
N ALA A 561 28.47 36.75 -12.81
CA ALA A 561 27.58 35.96 -11.96
C ALA A 561 26.11 36.08 -12.41
N ALA A 562 25.86 35.98 -13.70
CA ALA A 562 24.52 35.93 -14.25
C ALA A 562 24.49 35.01 -15.46
N ASP A 563 24.59 33.69 -15.24
CA ASP A 563 23.79 32.73 -16.01
C ASP A 563 23.94 31.28 -15.53
N ALA A 564 22.85 30.54 -15.69
CA ALA A 564 22.67 29.09 -15.50
C ALA A 564 22.61 28.57 -14.05
N ALA A 565 21.50 28.86 -13.35
CA ALA A 565 20.92 27.90 -12.40
C ALA A 565 20.35 26.69 -13.18
N CYS A 566 21.21 25.93 -13.86
CA CYS A 566 20.81 24.67 -14.46
C CYS A 566 20.41 23.73 -13.31
N ALA A 567 19.14 23.31 -13.29
CA ALA A 567 18.67 22.30 -12.36
C ALA A 567 19.52 21.03 -12.57
N VAL A 568 20.26 20.61 -11.54
CA VAL A 568 21.06 19.38 -11.61
C VAL A 568 20.11 18.21 -11.49
N ASN A 569 20.07 17.34 -12.49
CA ASN A 569 19.36 16.08 -12.33
C ASN A 569 20.19 15.13 -11.45
N TRP A 570 19.72 14.87 -10.23
CA TRP A 570 20.37 13.97 -9.29
C TRP A 570 20.04 12.50 -9.53
N PHE A 571 18.95 12.15 -10.23
CA PHE A 571 18.48 10.77 -10.40
C PHE A 571 18.90 10.17 -11.74
N THR A 572 20.15 10.40 -12.15
CA THR A 572 20.70 9.79 -13.36
C THR A 572 20.79 8.27 -13.23
N ALA A 573 20.55 7.55 -14.32
CA ALA A 573 20.56 6.08 -14.35
C ALA A 573 21.87 5.49 -13.78
N ASP A 574 23.03 6.05 -14.16
CA ASP A 574 24.34 5.59 -13.67
C ASP A 574 24.47 5.75 -12.15
N ARG A 575 24.03 6.90 -11.61
CA ARG A 575 24.12 7.15 -10.17
C ARG A 575 23.22 6.18 -9.41
N VAL A 576 21.98 6.04 -9.85
CA VAL A 576 20.99 5.19 -9.19
C VAL A 576 21.42 3.73 -9.25
N ALA A 577 21.91 3.25 -10.40
CA ALA A 577 22.46 1.90 -10.54
C ALA A 577 23.64 1.66 -9.57
N ALA A 578 24.55 2.62 -9.45
CA ALA A 578 25.68 2.54 -8.55
C ALA A 578 25.24 2.53 -7.06
N CYS A 579 24.29 3.40 -6.68
CA CYS A 579 23.73 3.44 -5.33
C CYS A 579 22.97 2.15 -4.99
N ALA A 580 22.13 1.65 -5.89
CA ALA A 580 21.41 0.39 -5.70
C ALA A 580 22.36 -0.80 -5.53
N THR A 581 23.45 -0.83 -6.30
CA THR A 581 24.48 -1.88 -6.17
C THR A 581 25.17 -1.85 -4.81
N ARG A 582 25.51 -0.66 -4.30
CA ARG A 582 26.13 -0.51 -2.97
C ARG A 582 25.13 -0.84 -1.86
N ALA A 583 23.90 -0.36 -1.96
CA ALA A 583 22.84 -0.64 -1.00
C ALA A 583 22.54 -2.15 -0.91
N ARG A 584 22.42 -2.84 -2.05
CA ARG A 584 22.22 -4.30 -2.09
C ARG A 584 23.34 -5.02 -1.36
N ARG A 585 24.61 -4.69 -1.66
CA ARG A 585 25.76 -5.33 -1.01
C ARG A 585 25.72 -5.15 0.51
N ARG A 586 25.44 -3.93 0.98
CA ARG A 586 25.32 -3.64 2.42
C ARG A 586 24.17 -4.41 3.05
N MET A 587 23.05 -4.58 2.35
CA MET A 587 21.92 -5.38 2.82
C MET A 587 22.27 -6.87 2.92
N GLU A 588 22.96 -7.42 1.91
CA GLU A 588 23.48 -8.80 1.93
C GLU A 588 24.42 -9.03 3.12
N GLU A 589 25.33 -8.08 3.40
CA GLU A 589 26.25 -8.11 4.55
C GLU A 589 25.49 -8.10 5.89
N GLU A 590 24.47 -7.24 6.04
CA GLU A 590 23.63 -7.19 7.24
C GLU A 590 22.85 -8.48 7.47
N LEU A 591 22.28 -9.07 6.41
CA LEU A 591 21.56 -10.35 6.50
C LEU A 591 22.49 -11.49 6.90
N LEU A 592 23.70 -11.54 6.34
CA LEU A 592 24.70 -12.56 6.66
C LEU A 592 25.18 -12.45 8.10
N GLN A 593 25.41 -11.23 8.60
CA GLN A 593 25.75 -11.00 10.01
C GLN A 593 24.62 -11.43 10.96
N ARG A 594 23.35 -11.24 10.58
CA ARG A 594 22.19 -11.68 11.38
C ARG A 594 22.09 -13.20 11.43
N GLN A 595 22.29 -13.88 10.31
CA GLN A 595 22.28 -15.35 10.24
C GLN A 595 23.37 -15.97 11.12
N GLN A 596 24.61 -15.49 11.01
CA GLN A 596 25.75 -15.99 11.80
C GLN A 596 25.54 -15.87 13.31
N ARG A 597 24.78 -14.85 13.75
CA ARG A 597 24.48 -14.65 15.18
C ARG A 597 23.34 -15.51 15.67
N SER A 598 22.30 -15.70 14.84
CA SER A 598 21.23 -16.65 15.15
C SER A 598 21.80 -18.05 15.39
N THR A 599 22.81 -18.46 14.61
CA THR A 599 23.48 -19.75 14.78
C THR A 599 24.48 -19.81 15.95
N ALA A 600 24.96 -18.67 16.43
CA ALA A 600 25.86 -18.60 17.59
C ALA A 600 25.11 -18.48 18.94
N SER A 601 23.79 -18.23 18.88
CA SER A 601 22.90 -18.07 20.05
C SER A 601 22.13 -19.35 20.40
N THR A 602 22.26 -20.38 19.56
CA THR A 602 21.79 -21.77 19.73
C THR A 602 22.98 -22.66 20.04
#